data_AF-A0A934VLT6-F1
#
_entry.id   AF-A0A934VLT6-F1
#
_cell.length_a   1.000
_cell.length_b   1.000
_cell.length_c   1.000
_cell.angle_alpha   90.00
_cell.angle_beta   90.00
_cell.angle_gamma   90.00
#
_symmetry.space_group_name_H-M   'P 1'
#
loop_
_entity.id
_entity.type
_entity.pdbx_description
1 polymer ?
#
loop_
_entity_poly.entity_id
_entity_poly.type
_entity_poly.pdbx_seq_one_letter_code
_entity_poly.pdbx_strand_id
1 'polypeptide(L)' 'MAEQSPTYRITKYRRSRNWAVYQGEELLVVTVYKKGAQAVVDALTAAHERKRPARKSRKAQRPQPALAGQ' A
#
# COMPACT_ATOMS: atom_id res chain seq x y z
N MET A 1 8.78 -10.30 10.91
CA MET A 1 8.74 -8.83 10.85
C MET A 1 7.42 -8.43 10.24
N ALA A 2 6.53 -7.81 11.02
CA ALA A 2 5.20 -7.42 10.57
C ALA A 2 5.31 -6.28 9.54
N GLU A 3 4.79 -6.53 8.33
CA GLU A 3 4.73 -5.57 7.23
C GLU A 3 3.71 -4.49 7.62
N GLN A 4 4.20 -3.36 8.13
CA GLN A 4 3.38 -2.24 8.56
C GLN A 4 2.81 -1.54 7.32
N SER A 5 1.49 -1.42 7.23
CA SER A 5 0.83 -0.58 6.23
C SER A 5 1.46 0.82 6.25
N PRO A 6 1.74 1.42 5.07
CA PRO A 6 2.34 2.74 5.03
C PRO A 6 1.42 3.73 5.74
N THR A 7 1.91 4.32 6.82
CA THR A 7 1.15 5.32 7.59
C THR A 7 1.31 6.67 6.91
N TYR A 8 0.21 7.19 6.38
CA TYR A 8 0.15 8.52 5.77
C TYR A 8 -0.32 9.57 6.77
N ARG A 9 0.33 10.73 6.79
CA ARG A 9 -0.02 11.85 7.67
C ARG A 9 -0.33 13.10 6.86
N ILE A 10 -1.47 13.74 7.14
CA ILE A 10 -1.87 15.02 6.56
C ILE A 10 -1.61 16.14 7.58
N THR A 11 -0.87 17.17 7.18
CA THR A 11 -0.54 18.34 8.02
C THR A 11 -0.95 19.63 7.32
N LYS A 12 -1.63 20.53 8.04
CA LYS A 12 -1.92 21.89 7.55
C LYS A 12 -0.76 22.83 7.89
N TYR A 13 -0.28 23.58 6.92
CA TYR A 13 0.70 24.63 7.17
C TYR A 13 0.06 25.83 7.87
N ARG A 14 0.76 26.36 8.88
CA ARG A 14 0.29 27.50 9.66
C ARG A 14 0.19 28.72 8.74
N ARG A 15 -0.92 29.47 8.84
CA ARG A 15 -1.18 30.70 8.06
C ARG A 15 -1.24 30.52 6.53
N SER A 16 -1.31 29.31 6.00
CA SER A 16 -1.55 29.08 4.57
C SER A 16 -2.75 28.17 4.35
N ARG A 17 -3.21 28.11 3.09
CA ARG A 17 -4.23 27.16 2.64
C ARG A 17 -3.64 25.78 2.38
N ASN A 18 -2.34 25.59 2.54
CA ASN A 18 -1.65 24.42 2.05
C ASN A 18 -1.75 23.27 3.05
N TRP A 19 -1.92 22.07 2.50
CA TRP A 19 -2.00 20.79 3.18
C TRP A 19 -0.92 19.88 2.60
N ALA A 20 -0.03 19.39 3.44
CA ALA A 20 1.03 18.47 3.07
C ALA A 20 0.66 17.03 3.43
N VAL A 21 0.97 16.09 2.55
CA VAL A 21 0.85 14.65 2.78
C VAL A 21 2.25 14.08 2.95
N TYR A 22 2.47 13.37 4.06
CA TYR A 22 3.72 12.70 4.38
C TYR A 22 3.55 11.19 4.43
N GLN A 23 4.61 10.47 4.06
CA GLN A 23 4.80 9.06 4.38
C GLN A 23 5.97 8.96 5.35
N GLY A 24 5.68 8.68 6.62
CA GLY A 24 6.68 8.83 7.68
C GLY A 24 7.19 10.28 7.73
N GLU A 25 8.49 10.46 7.47
CA GLU A 25 9.15 11.77 7.43
C GLU A 25 9.27 12.36 6.02
N GLU A 26 8.95 11.58 4.98
CA GLU A 26 9.07 12.01 3.58
C GLU A 26 7.85 12.81 3.14
N LEU A 27 8.08 13.99 2.54
CA LEU A 27 7.02 14.80 1.94
C LEU A 27 6.67 14.26 0.54
N LEU A 28 5.42 13.82 0.36
CA LEU A 28 4.96 13.29 -0.92
C LEU A 28 4.34 14.36 -1.82
N VAL A 29 3.46 15.19 -1.27
CA VAL A 29 2.75 16.21 -2.04
C VAL A 29 2.20 17.33 -1.16
N VAL A 30 2.01 18.52 -1.74
CA VAL A 30 1.30 19.64 -1.14
C VAL A 30 0.08 19.99 -1.98
N THR A 31 -1.06 20.16 -1.33
CA THR A 31 -2.34 20.52 -1.97
C THR A 31 -2.92 21.76 -1.30
N VAL A 32 -3.76 22.51 -2.01
CA VAL A 32 -4.41 23.73 -1.47
C VAL A 32 -5.69 23.41 -0.69
N TYR A 33 -6.26 22.22 -0.88
CA TYR A 33 -7.52 21.82 -0.26
C TYR A 33 -7.36 20.52 0.51
N LYS A 34 -7.92 20.47 1.73
CA LYS A 34 -7.94 19.25 2.57
C LYS A 34 -8.47 18.03 1.82
N LYS A 35 -9.52 18.23 1.00
CA LYS A 35 -10.10 17.17 0.18
C LYS A 35 -9.11 16.59 -0.84
N GLY A 36 -8.24 17.43 -1.41
CA GLY A 36 -7.18 16.98 -2.31
C GLY A 36 -6.15 16.12 -1.58
N ALA A 37 -5.70 16.56 -0.40
CA ALA A 37 -4.81 15.77 0.44
C ALA A 37 -5.42 14.41 0.82
N GLN A 38 -6.72 14.38 1.16
CA GLN A 38 -7.42 13.14 1.50
C GLN A 38 -7.52 12.20 0.30
N ALA A 39 -7.91 12.71 -0.87
CA ALA A 39 -8.01 11.91 -2.09
C ALA A 39 -6.66 11.26 -2.47
N VAL A 40 -5.54 11.95 -2.23
CA VAL A 40 -4.20 11.39 -2.42
C VAL A 40 -3.94 10.23 -1.46
N VAL A 41 -4.24 10.39 -0.17
CA VAL A 41 -4.06 9.32 0.83
C VAL A 41 -4.91 8.10 0.47
N ASP A 42 -6.16 8.30 0.08
CA ASP A 42 -7.08 7.23 -0.31
C ASP A 42 -6.54 6.48 -1.54
N ALA A 43 -6.06 7.21 -2.56
CA ALA A 43 -5.48 6.62 -3.76
C ALA A 43 -4.18 5.84 -3.48
N LEU A 44 -3.30 6.37 -2.63
CA LEU A 44 -2.06 5.70 -2.23
C LEU A 44 -2.33 4.43 -1.43
N THR A 45 -3.31 4.48 -0.52
CA THR A 45 -3.74 3.32 0.27
C THR A 45 -4.30 2.23 -0.64
N ALA A 46 -5.22 2.58 -1.55
CA ALA A 46 -5.78 1.63 -2.51
C ALA A 46 -4.71 1.03 -3.45
N ALA A 47 -3.73 1.83 -3.87
CA ALA A 47 -2.61 1.35 -4.68
C ALA A 47 -1.71 0.37 -3.91
N HIS A 48 -1.48 0.62 -2.62
CA HIS A 48 -0.75 -0.29 -1.74
C HIS A 48 -1.49 -1.62 -1.55
N GLU A 49 -2.81 -1.57 -1.33
CA GLU A 49 -3.64 -2.78 -1.22
C GLU A 49 -3.62 -3.62 -2.51
N ARG A 50 -3.70 -2.99 -3.68
CA ARG A 50 -3.60 -3.68 -4.98
C ARG A 50 -2.24 -4.31 -5.22
N LYS A 51 -1.17 -3.66 -4.76
CA LYS A 51 0.20 -4.18 -4.88
C LYS A 51 0.49 -5.32 -3.92
N ARG A 52 -0.33 -5.58 -2.91
CA ARG A 52 -0.18 -6.73 -2.03
C ARG A 52 -0.59 -7.98 -2.81
N PRO A 53 0.36 -8.78 -3.35
CA PRO A 53 -0.03 -10.00 -4.04
C PRO A 53 -0.75 -10.91 -3.05
N ALA A 54 -1.78 -11.64 -3.52
CA ALA A 54 -2.39 -12.72 -2.76
C ALA A 54 -1.32 -13.76 -2.39
N ARG A 55 -0.69 -13.58 -1.23
CA ARG A 55 0.39 -14.43 -0.74
C ARG A 55 -0.21 -15.67 -0.06
N LYS A 56 -0.91 -16.50 -0.84
CA LYS A 56 -1.37 -17.88 -0.57
C LYS A 56 -1.50 -18.56 -1.94
N SER A 57 -0.82 -19.63 -2.35
CA SER A 57 -0.07 -20.67 -1.65
C SER A 57 0.90 -21.30 -2.66
N ARG A 58 2.20 -21.37 -2.33
CA ARG A 58 3.11 -22.31 -2.99
C ARG A 58 3.15 -23.58 -2.14
N LYS A 59 2.37 -24.60 -2.51
CA LYS A 59 2.70 -25.99 -2.14
C LYS A 59 2.42 -26.88 -3.35
N ALA A 60 3.49 -27.49 -3.83
CA ALA A 60 3.59 -28.38 -4.97
C ALA A 60 2.49 -29.45 -5.00
N GLN A 61 1.70 -29.48 -6.07
CA GLN A 61 1.19 -30.74 -6.59
C GLN A 61 2.31 -31.34 -7.42
N ARG A 62 3.13 -32.18 -6.77
CA ARG A 62 4.13 -33.02 -7.42
C ARG A 62 3.35 -34.12 -8.14
N PRO A 63 3.46 -34.29 -9.47
CA PRO A 63 2.89 -35.49 -10.10
C PRO A 63 3.65 -36.70 -9.54
N GLN A 64 2.95 -37.65 -8.94
CA GLN A 64 3.57 -38.93 -8.60
C GLN A 64 3.67 -39.75 -9.88
N PRO A 65 4.87 -40.21 -10.29
CA PRO A 65 4.96 -41.28 -11.27
C PRO A 65 4.68 -42.59 -10.54
N ALA A 66 3.65 -43.31 -10.96
CA ALA A 66 3.52 -44.74 -10.66
C ALA A 66 3.32 -45.46 -11.99
N LEU A 67 4.46 -45.80 -12.60
CA LEU A 67 4.54 -46.89 -13.56
C LEU A 67 4.83 -48.18 -12.76
N ALA A 68 4.34 -49.31 -13.28
CA ALA A 68 4.64 -50.70 -12.92
C ALA A 68 3.65 -51.42 -11.99
N GLY A 69 3.03 -52.47 -12.55
CA GLY A 69 2.34 -53.52 -11.80
C GLY A 69 1.29 -54.27 -12.61
N GLN A 70 1.77 -55.15 -13.50
CA GLN A 70 1.14 -56.26 -14.25
C GLN A 70 -0.36 -56.53 -14.10
#